data_AF-A0AA42YL43-F1
#
_entry.id   AF-A0AA42YL43-F1
#
_cell.length_a   1.000
_cell.length_b   1.000
_cell.length_c   1.000
_cell.angle_alpha   90.00
_cell.angle_beta   90.00
_cell.angle_gamma   90.00
#
_symmetry.space_group_name_H-M   'P 1'
#
loop_
_entity.id
_entity.type
_entity.pdbx_description
1 polymer ?
#
loop_
_entity_poly.entity_id
_entity_poly.type
_entity_poly.pdbx_seq_one_letter_code
_entity_poly.pdbx_strand_id
1 'polypeptide(L)'
;MHRVHLNPENVPAGLRHLIPLAERFGILDDLDRENLVMSCAPKELEELKKAIEMHDDLLDLWLAGREAAGPEWSEEYLSFSAMRLAADLA
;
A
#
# COMPACT_ATOMS: atom_id res chain seq x y z
N MET A 1 -17.61 -0.14 -3.86
CA MET A 1 -16.16 0.20 -3.84
C MET A 1 -16.01 1.54 -3.14
N HIS A 2 -15.58 1.53 -1.88
CA HIS A 2 -15.20 2.74 -1.17
C HIS A 2 -13.77 3.08 -1.65
N ARG A 3 -13.62 4.11 -2.48
CA ARG A 3 -12.28 4.59 -2.85
C ARG A 3 -11.80 5.50 -1.74
N VAL A 4 -10.75 5.09 -1.04
CA VAL A 4 -10.03 5.95 -0.11
C VAL A 4 -9.26 6.98 -0.94
N HIS A 5 -9.30 8.24 -0.51
CA HIS A 5 -8.50 9.31 -1.10
C HIS A 5 -7.43 9.74 -0.12
N LEU A 6 -6.20 9.33 -0.40
CA LEU A 6 -5.07 9.54 0.50
C LEU A 6 -4.59 11.00 0.44
N ASN A 7 -4.26 11.55 1.59
CA ASN A 7 -3.62 12.84 1.75
C ASN A 7 -2.10 12.72 1.52
N PRO A 8 -1.54 13.32 0.46
CA PRO A 8 -0.11 13.24 0.18
C PRO A 8 0.78 13.83 1.27
N GLU A 9 0.26 14.73 2.10
CA GLU A 9 1.03 15.35 3.18
C GLU A 9 1.26 14.42 4.37
N ASN A 10 0.48 13.33 4.47
CA ASN A 10 0.71 12.25 5.43
C ASN A 10 1.65 11.16 4.88
N VAL A 11 2.08 11.28 3.62
CA VAL A 11 2.99 10.33 2.96
C VAL A 11 4.38 10.95 2.78
N PRO A 12 5.47 10.24 3.11
CA PRO A 12 6.83 10.69 2.83
C PRO A 12 6.99 11.09 1.36
N ALA A 13 7.67 12.21 1.09
CA ALA A 13 7.76 12.79 -0.26
C ALA A 13 8.23 11.78 -1.33
N GLY A 14 9.17 10.89 -0.98
CA GLY A 14 9.66 9.83 -1.86
C GLY A 14 8.63 8.75 -2.19
N LEU A 15 7.56 8.59 -1.41
CA LEU A 15 6.54 7.56 -1.60
C LEU A 15 5.22 8.11 -2.17
N ARG A 16 5.05 9.43 -2.27
CA ARG A 16 3.80 10.06 -2.74
C ARG A 16 3.37 9.60 -4.13
N HIS A 17 4.31 9.24 -5.00
CA HIS A 17 4.01 8.74 -6.33
C HIS A 17 3.40 7.32 -6.32
N LEU A 18 3.51 6.59 -5.22
CA LEU A 18 2.87 5.28 -5.00
C LEU A 18 1.43 5.41 -4.49
N ILE A 19 0.95 6.61 -4.16
CA ILE A 19 -0.42 6.84 -3.67
C ILE A 19 -1.47 6.17 -4.57
N PRO A 20 -1.44 6.28 -5.91
CA PRO A 20 -2.43 5.62 -6.75
C PRO A 20 -2.41 4.08 -6.64
N LEU A 21 -1.23 3.49 -6.36
CA LEU A 21 -1.11 2.06 -6.09
C LEU A 21 -1.68 1.72 -4.71
N ALA A 22 -1.42 2.54 -3.70
CA ALA A 22 -1.96 2.35 -2.36
C ALA A 22 -3.49 2.53 -2.32
N GLU A 23 -4.06 3.48 -3.06
CA GLU A 23 -5.52 3.64 -3.18
C GLU A 23 -6.18 2.43 -3.89
N ARG A 24 -5.45 1.76 -4.78
CA ARG A 24 -5.96 0.61 -5.54
C ARG A 24 -5.79 -0.71 -4.80
N PHE A 25 -4.59 -0.96 -4.26
CA PHE A 25 -4.18 -2.24 -3.68
C PHE A 25 -4.15 -2.23 -2.15
N GLY A 26 -4.29 -1.06 -1.52
CA GLY A 26 -4.33 -0.89 -0.06
C GLY A 26 -5.68 -1.23 0.56
N ILE A 27 -6.26 -2.37 0.18
CA ILE A 27 -7.52 -2.88 0.71
C ILE A 27 -7.25 -3.59 2.06
N LEU A 28 -7.86 -3.07 3.13
CA LEU A 28 -7.66 -3.60 4.49
C LEU A 28 -8.36 -4.93 4.72
N ASP A 29 -9.52 -5.14 4.10
CA ASP A 29 -10.23 -6.41 4.18
C ASP A 29 -9.48 -7.49 3.39
N ASP A 30 -9.15 -8.59 4.06
CA ASP A 30 -8.31 -9.64 3.48
C ASP A 30 -9.01 -10.36 2.32
N LEU A 31 -10.32 -10.61 2.41
CA LEU A 31 -11.07 -11.29 1.35
C LEU A 31 -11.18 -10.40 0.11
N ASP A 32 -11.49 -9.11 0.28
CA ASP A 32 -11.56 -8.18 -0.84
C ASP A 32 -10.19 -7.96 -1.49
N ARG A 33 -9.12 -7.92 -0.70
CA ARG A 33 -7.74 -7.82 -1.20
C ARG A 33 -7.34 -9.05 -2.02
N GLU A 34 -7.60 -10.25 -1.51
CA GLU A 34 -7.34 -11.51 -2.22
C GLU A 34 -8.13 -11.57 -3.54
N ASN A 35 -9.41 -11.22 -3.52
CA ASN A 35 -10.25 -11.16 -4.71
C ASN A 35 -9.71 -10.17 -5.76
N LEU A 36 -9.22 -9.01 -5.34
CA LEU A 36 -8.58 -8.05 -6.23
C LEU A 36 -7.30 -8.63 -6.86
N VAL A 37 -6.42 -9.19 -6.03
CA VAL A 37 -5.14 -9.75 -6.50
C VAL A 37 -5.38 -10.88 -7.51
N MET A 38 -6.29 -11.82 -7.20
CA MET A 38 -6.64 -12.94 -8.09
C MET A 38 -7.28 -12.51 -9.42
N SER A 39 -7.90 -11.32 -9.47
CA SER A 39 -8.55 -10.81 -10.68
C SER A 39 -7.67 -9.86 -11.51
N CYS A 40 -6.53 -9.42 -10.98
CA CYS A 40 -5.61 -8.52 -11.68
C CYS A 40 -4.82 -9.26 -12.77
N ALA A 41 -4.42 -8.53 -13.82
CA ALA A 41 -3.53 -9.09 -14.83
C ALA A 41 -2.13 -9.31 -14.25
N PRO A 42 -1.39 -10.37 -14.65
CA PRO A 42 -0.04 -10.63 -14.16
C PRO A 42 0.92 -9.44 -14.29
N LYS A 43 0.78 -8.68 -15.39
CA LYS A 43 1.58 -7.47 -15.62
C LYS A 43 1.35 -6.39 -14.57
N GLU A 44 0.10 -6.20 -14.11
CA GLU A 44 -0.21 -5.20 -13.09
C GLU A 44 0.37 -5.60 -11.73
N LEU A 45 0.38 -6.90 -11.42
CA LEU A 45 0.99 -7.45 -10.22
C LEU A 45 2.52 -7.34 -10.27
N GLU A 46 3.15 -7.58 -11.41
CA GLU A 46 4.59 -7.33 -11.59
C GLU A 46 4.96 -5.86 -11.41
N GLU A 47 4.15 -4.93 -11.93
CA GLU A 47 4.35 -3.49 -11.75
C GLU A 47 4.21 -3.08 -10.28
N LEU A 48 3.23 -3.64 -9.56
CA LEU A 48 3.06 -3.45 -8.11
C LEU A 48 4.29 -3.94 -7.34
N LYS A 49 4.74 -5.17 -7.57
CA LYS A 49 5.90 -5.75 -6.89
C LYS A 49 7.16 -4.93 -7.14
N LYS A 50 7.44 -4.58 -8.40
CA LYS A 50 8.60 -3.73 -8.75
C LYS A 50 8.54 -2.38 -8.06
N ALA A 51 7.37 -1.75 -8.01
CA ALA A 51 7.21 -0.45 -7.36
C ALA A 51 7.54 -0.52 -5.86
N ILE A 52 7.14 -1.60 -5.18
CA ILE A 52 7.46 -1.84 -3.77
C ILE A 52 8.95 -2.15 -3.59
N GLU A 53 9.50 -3.09 -4.37
CA GLU A 53 10.93 -3.46 -4.29
C GLU A 53 11.87 -2.26 -4.48
N MET A 54 11.55 -1.35 -5.41
CA MET A 54 12.34 -0.13 -5.65
C MET A 54 12.34 0.85 -4.46
N HIS A 55 11.39 0.72 -3.53
CA HIS A 55 11.21 1.63 -2.41
C HIS A 55 11.21 0.91 -1.05
N ASP A 56 11.66 -0.34 -1.01
CA ASP A 56 11.51 -1.23 0.16
C ASP A 56 12.14 -0.62 1.41
N ASP A 57 13.38 -0.10 1.31
CA ASP A 57 14.06 0.59 2.42
C ASP A 57 13.26 1.78 2.98
N LEU A 58 12.63 2.56 2.10
CA LEU A 58 11.88 3.76 2.51
C LEU A 58 10.51 3.38 3.09
N LEU A 59 9.88 2.33 2.53
CA LEU A 59 8.65 1.75 3.06
C LEU A 59 8.89 1.14 4.44
N ASP A 60 9.98 0.41 4.65
CA ASP A 60 10.35 -0.15 5.95
C ASP A 60 10.63 0.93 6.97
N LEU A 61 11.44 1.93 6.60
CA LEU A 61 11.77 3.04 7.51
C LEU A 61 10.52 3.77 8.00
N TRP A 62 9.54 3.98 7.11
CA TRP A 62 8.31 4.68 7.45
C TRP A 62 7.31 3.78 8.19
N LEU A 63 6.98 2.62 7.62
CA LEU A 63 5.93 1.72 8.13
C LEU A 63 6.34 0.95 9.38
N ALA A 64 7.64 0.77 9.64
CA ALA A 64 8.15 0.28 10.94
C ALA A 64 8.55 1.43 11.88
N GLY A 65 8.33 2.68 11.46
CA GLY A 65 8.69 3.89 12.19
C GLY A 65 7.68 4.29 13.26
N ARG A 66 7.65 5.59 13.56
CA ARG A 66 6.82 6.14 14.65
C ARG A 66 5.31 5.91 14.45
N GLU A 67 4.84 5.84 13.21
CA GLU A 67 3.43 5.60 12.90
C GLU A 67 2.98 4.19 13.25
N ALA A 68 3.90 3.23 13.34
CA ALA A 68 3.59 1.88 13.79
C ALA A 68 3.20 1.80 15.28
N ALA A 69 3.52 2.83 16.08
CA ALA A 69 3.41 2.78 17.53
C ALA A 69 1.96 2.81 18.08
N GLY A 70 0.97 3.17 17.26
CA GLY A 70 -0.45 3.15 17.62
C GLY A 70 -0.83 4.09 18.78
N PRO A 71 -2.13 4.16 19.15
CA PRO A 71 -3.22 3.27 18.75
C PRO A 71 -4.04 3.75 17.53
N GLU A 72 -3.77 4.95 17.01
CA GLU A 72 -4.48 5.51 15.85
C GLU A 72 -3.54 5.54 14.64
N TRP A 73 -3.96 4.88 13.57
CA TRP A 73 -3.22 4.86 12.30
C TRP A 73 -3.93 5.72 11.27
N SER A 74 -3.14 6.44 10.46
CA SER A 74 -3.66 7.19 9.33
C SER A 74 -4.17 6.26 8.23
N GLU A 75 -5.08 6.75 7.39
CA GLU A 75 -5.53 6.00 6.21
C GLU A 75 -4.33 5.69 5.28
N GLU A 76 -3.36 6.59 5.18
CA GLU A 76 -2.14 6.39 4.41
C GLU A 76 -1.31 5.24 4.94
N TYR A 77 -1.03 5.21 6.25
CA TYR A 77 -0.29 4.11 6.86
C TYR A 77 -0.97 2.77 6.59
N LEU A 78 -2.29 2.72 6.78
CA LEU A 78 -3.08 1.52 6.60
C LEU A 78 -3.09 1.06 5.14
N SER A 79 -3.34 1.97 4.20
CA SER A 79 -3.36 1.66 2.76
C SER A 79 -1.99 1.24 2.23
N PHE A 80 -0.89 1.89 2.66
CA PHE A 80 0.45 1.46 2.24
C PHE A 80 0.86 0.12 2.86
N SER A 81 0.46 -0.15 4.12
CA SER A 81 0.68 -1.46 4.75
C SER A 81 -0.09 -2.57 4.00
N ALA A 82 -1.37 -2.34 3.71
CA ALA A 82 -2.18 -3.31 2.96
C ALA A 82 -1.73 -3.48 1.51
N MET A 83 -1.19 -2.43 0.88
CA MET A 83 -0.61 -2.51 -0.45
C MET A 83 0.59 -3.48 -0.48
N ARG A 84 1.44 -3.49 0.55
CA ARG A 84 2.53 -4.48 0.67
C ARG A 84 2.00 -5.89 0.82
N LEU A 85 0.98 -6.10 1.66
CA LEU A 85 0.31 -7.40 1.78
C LEU A 85 -0.29 -7.87 0.44
N ALA A 86 -0.85 -6.96 -0.36
CA ALA A 86 -1.35 -7.30 -1.69
C ALA A 86 -0.24 -7.77 -2.64
N ALA A 87 0.96 -7.21 -2.53
CA ALA A 87 2.11 -7.63 -3.32
C ALA A 87 2.69 -8.97 -2.89
N ASP A 88 2.65 -9.28 -1.58
CA ASP A 88 3.06 -10.58 -1.04
C ASP A 88 2.11 -11.71 -1.46
N LEU A 89 0.82 -11.40 -1.64
CA LEU A 89 -0.21 -12.35 -2.12
C LEU A 89 -0.14 -12.61 -3.64
N ALA A 90 0.46 -11.68 -4.40
CA ALA A 90 0.55 -11.72 -5.85
C ALA A 90 1.66 -12.65 -6.35
#